data_AF-A0A7C5HJY2-F1
#
_entry.id   AF-A0A7C5HJY2-F1
#
_cell.length_a   1.000
_cell.length_b   1.000
_cell.length_c   1.000
_cell.angle_alpha   90.00
_cell.angle_beta   90.00
_cell.angle_gamma   90.00
#
_symmetry.space_group_name_H-M   'P 1'
#
loop_
_entity.id
_entity.type
_entity.pdbx_description
1 polymer ?
#
loop_
_entity_poly.entity_id
_entity_poly.type
_entity_poly.pdbx_seq_one_letter_code
_entity_poly.pdbx_strand_id
1 'polypeptide(L)'
;MMFENFIVLLKEWGVVDVLLPFILVFTIIFAVLQKTKILGEDKKQFNVMIALVMGLGVVIPHIVGGYGRLNFDPVVVINESLPQVSLIVVAIVMMLLIIGVFGNEIDIAGTSLSGWVVIFALVAVVLIFGSAVGWFALPFWLAFLYNPELQALIVMILIFGVIIWFITKEPKPDNEEDWIRERIGKILQPKKK
;
A
#
# COMPACT_ATOMS: atom_id res chain seq x y z
N MET A 1 28.21 14.41 -1.46
CA MET A 1 28.80 15.59 -2.14
C MET A 1 29.15 15.30 -3.60
N MET A 2 30.17 14.50 -3.97
CA MET A 2 30.54 14.32 -5.40
C MET A 2 29.42 13.74 -6.30
N PHE A 3 28.68 12.73 -5.83
CA PHE A 3 27.62 12.10 -6.63
C PHE A 3 26.36 12.98 -6.75
N GLU A 4 25.97 13.64 -5.67
CA GLU A 4 24.85 14.59 -5.66
C GLU A 4 25.06 15.73 -6.67
N ASN A 5 26.26 16.31 -6.69
CA ASN A 5 26.62 17.35 -7.65
C ASN A 5 26.56 16.85 -9.11
N PHE A 6 26.92 15.58 -9.35
CA PHE A 6 26.79 14.97 -10.67
C PHE A 6 25.32 14.82 -11.10
N ILE A 7 24.43 14.40 -10.18
CA ILE A 7 22.99 14.31 -10.45
C ILE A 7 22.40 15.70 -10.71
N VAL A 8 22.80 16.71 -9.95
CA VAL A 8 22.39 18.10 -10.17
C VAL A 8 22.82 18.58 -11.57
N LEU A 9 24.06 18.30 -11.97
CA LEU A 9 24.57 18.66 -13.31
C LEU A 9 23.78 17.97 -14.44
N LEU A 10 23.44 16.68 -14.29
CA LEU A 10 22.58 15.98 -15.26
C LEU A 10 21.18 16.59 -15.36
N LYS A 11 20.63 17.04 -14.23
CA LYS A 11 19.33 17.71 -14.17
C LYS A 11 19.41 19.09 -14.85
N GLU A 12 20.42 19.89 -14.53
CA GLU A 12 20.61 21.23 -15.12
C GLU A 12 20.84 21.18 -16.64
N TRP A 13 21.48 20.11 -17.14
CA TRP A 13 21.64 19.87 -18.57
C TRP A 13 20.36 19.34 -19.26
N GLY A 14 19.27 19.14 -18.52
CA GLY A 14 18.01 18.60 -19.03
C GLY A 14 18.08 17.12 -19.42
N VAL A 15 19.18 16.42 -19.08
CA VAL A 15 19.34 14.98 -19.40
C VAL A 15 18.28 14.18 -18.68
N VAL A 16 18.03 14.49 -17.41
CA VAL A 16 17.03 13.82 -16.58
C VAL A 16 15.61 14.07 -17.12
N ASP A 17 15.33 15.31 -17.52
CA ASP A 17 14.01 15.73 -18.02
C ASP A 17 13.67 15.10 -19.38
N VAL A 18 14.67 14.78 -20.20
CA VAL A 18 14.47 14.06 -21.47
C VAL A 18 14.42 12.55 -21.24
N LEU A 19 15.41 12.01 -20.53
CA LEU A 19 15.70 10.58 -20.50
C LEU A 19 14.70 9.80 -19.64
N LEU A 20 14.30 10.34 -18.47
CA LEU A 20 13.34 9.67 -17.60
C LEU A 20 11.97 9.45 -18.26
N PRO A 21 11.29 10.49 -18.79
CA PRO A 21 10.00 10.27 -19.44
C PRO A 21 10.14 9.49 -20.75
N PHE A 22 11.26 9.62 -21.47
CA PHE A 22 11.52 8.84 -22.68
C PHE A 22 11.53 7.35 -22.37
N ILE A 23 12.34 6.93 -21.41
CA ILE A 23 12.46 5.52 -21.02
C ILE A 23 11.11 4.99 -20.54
N LEU A 24 10.36 5.78 -19.78
CA LEU A 24 9.04 5.39 -19.28
C LEU A 24 8.05 5.13 -20.42
N VAL A 25 7.85 6.10 -21.32
CA VAL A 25 6.92 5.98 -22.44
C VAL A 25 7.37 4.89 -23.40
N PHE A 26 8.66 4.85 -23.74
CA PHE A 26 9.26 3.80 -24.56
C PHE A 26 8.96 2.41 -24.00
N THR A 27 9.22 2.21 -22.70
CA THR A 27 9.07 0.91 -22.05
C THR A 27 7.61 0.47 -22.01
N ILE A 28 6.68 1.38 -21.68
CA ILE A 28 5.25 1.09 -21.65
C ILE A 28 4.78 0.68 -23.06
N ILE A 29 5.07 1.49 -24.08
CA ILE A 29 4.63 1.21 -25.45
C ILE A 29 5.27 -0.08 -25.96
N PHE A 30 6.57 -0.27 -25.75
CA PHE A 30 7.26 -1.49 -26.14
C PHE A 30 6.64 -2.73 -25.47
N ALA A 31 6.40 -2.68 -24.16
CA ALA A 31 5.80 -3.77 -23.40
C ALA A 31 4.37 -4.09 -23.88
N VAL A 32 3.55 -3.07 -24.15
CA VAL A 32 2.20 -3.23 -24.70
C VAL A 32 2.25 -3.86 -26.09
N LEU A 33 3.10 -3.39 -26.99
CA LEU A 33 3.25 -3.95 -28.34
C LEU A 33 3.74 -5.41 -28.31
N GLN A 34 4.68 -5.73 -27.41
CA GLN A 34 5.15 -7.10 -27.20
C GLN A 34 4.05 -8.01 -26.65
N LYS A 35 3.30 -7.56 -25.65
CA LYS A 35 2.26 -8.36 -24.99
C LYS A 35 1.04 -8.58 -25.87
N THR A 36 0.68 -7.58 -26.68
CA THR A 36 -0.49 -7.64 -27.58
C THR A 36 -0.20 -8.34 -28.90
N LYS A 37 1.08 -8.46 -29.30
CA LYS A 37 1.50 -9.04 -30.59
C LYS A 37 0.77 -8.41 -31.80
N ILE A 38 0.43 -7.12 -31.72
CA ILE A 38 -0.39 -6.44 -32.74
C ILE A 38 0.24 -6.43 -34.14
N LEU A 39 1.57 -6.45 -34.22
CA LEU A 39 2.31 -6.51 -35.48
C LEU A 39 2.60 -7.94 -35.96
N GLY A 40 2.11 -8.95 -35.24
CA GLY A 40 2.43 -10.36 -35.44
C GLY A 40 3.50 -10.89 -34.49
N GLU A 41 3.71 -12.20 -34.54
CA GLU A 41 4.69 -12.89 -33.69
C GLU A 41 6.14 -12.54 -34.11
N ASP A 42 7.04 -12.51 -33.13
CA ASP A 42 8.49 -12.26 -33.29
C ASP A 42 8.88 -10.93 -33.96
N LYS A 43 7.97 -9.96 -34.05
CA LYS A 43 8.23 -8.62 -34.61
C LYS A 43 8.89 -7.66 -33.62
N LYS A 44 9.89 -8.12 -32.86
CA LYS A 44 10.55 -7.30 -31.82
C LYS A 44 11.19 -6.03 -32.38
N GLN A 45 11.84 -6.10 -33.54
CA GLN A 45 12.50 -4.96 -34.16
C GLN A 45 11.50 -3.83 -34.48
N PHE A 46 10.33 -4.18 -35.01
CA PHE A 46 9.27 -3.20 -35.30
C PHE A 46 8.69 -2.62 -34.01
N ASN A 47 8.46 -3.44 -32.99
CA ASN A 47 7.98 -2.96 -31.69
C ASN A 47 8.95 -1.95 -31.06
N VAL A 48 10.28 -2.19 -31.13
CA VAL A 48 11.29 -1.24 -30.66
C VAL A 48 11.23 0.06 -31.45
N MET A 49 11.17 0.00 -32.78
CA MET A 49 11.13 1.19 -33.62
C MET A 49 9.88 2.04 -33.36
N ILE A 50 8.71 1.42 -33.25
CA ILE A 50 7.47 2.15 -32.94
C ILE A 50 7.54 2.76 -31.55
N ALA A 51 7.98 2.01 -30.54
CA ALA A 51 8.13 2.53 -29.18
C ALA A 51 9.12 3.70 -29.11
N LEU A 52 10.22 3.65 -29.88
CA LEU A 52 11.19 4.73 -29.99
C LEU A 52 10.56 6.00 -30.58
N VAL A 53 9.88 5.88 -31.72
CA VAL A 53 9.22 7.01 -32.40
C VAL A 53 8.14 7.61 -31.50
N MET A 54 7.32 6.78 -30.88
CA MET A 54 6.26 7.24 -29.98
C MET A 54 6.83 7.88 -28.71
N GLY A 55 7.88 7.29 -28.12
CA GLY A 55 8.56 7.85 -26.95
C GLY A 55 9.16 9.23 -27.23
N LEU A 56 9.88 9.39 -28.33
CA LEU A 56 10.40 10.69 -28.76
C LEU A 56 9.27 11.67 -29.11
N GLY A 57 8.19 11.18 -29.74
CA GLY A 57 7.02 11.98 -30.10
C GLY A 57 6.26 12.54 -28.89
N VAL A 58 6.38 11.91 -27.72
CA VAL A 58 5.83 12.43 -26.45
C VAL A 58 6.82 13.34 -25.72
N VAL A 59 8.10 12.99 -25.70
CA VAL A 59 9.10 13.75 -24.94
C VAL A 59 9.52 15.04 -25.62
N ILE A 60 9.65 15.07 -26.95
CA ILE A 60 10.07 16.30 -27.64
C ILE A 60 9.09 17.45 -27.36
N PRO A 61 7.76 17.28 -27.55
CA PRO A 61 6.79 18.33 -27.22
C PRO A 61 6.76 18.71 -25.73
N HIS A 62 7.05 17.78 -24.81
CA HIS A 62 7.18 18.08 -23.38
C HIS A 62 8.30 19.11 -23.12
N ILE A 63 9.47 18.90 -23.72
CA ILE A 63 10.65 19.74 -23.49
C ILE A 63 10.56 21.09 -24.19
N VAL A 64 10.04 21.12 -25.43
CA VAL A 64 9.96 22.37 -26.21
C VAL A 64 8.69 23.17 -25.93
N GLY A 65 7.81 22.71 -25.02
CA GLY A 65 6.52 23.35 -24.74
C GLY A 65 5.51 23.25 -25.89
N GLY A 66 5.59 22.17 -26.67
CA GLY A 66 4.80 21.93 -27.88
C GLY A 66 3.34 21.54 -27.65
N TYR A 67 2.92 21.28 -26.41
CA TYR A 67 1.53 20.89 -26.08
C TYR A 67 0.51 22.03 -26.13
N GLY A 68 0.92 23.24 -26.53
CA GLY A 68 0.04 24.34 -26.90
C GLY A 68 -0.79 24.89 -25.74
N ARG A 69 -1.84 25.65 -26.06
CA ARG A 69 -2.63 26.44 -25.09
C ARG A 69 -3.44 25.61 -24.08
N LEU A 70 -3.71 24.34 -24.38
CA LEU A 70 -4.46 23.44 -23.50
C LEU A 70 -3.58 22.81 -22.42
N ASN A 71 -2.25 22.96 -22.51
CA ASN A 71 -1.26 22.50 -21.53
C ASN A 71 -1.43 21.03 -21.08
N PHE A 72 -2.00 20.18 -21.95
CA PHE A 72 -2.19 18.76 -21.67
C PHE A 72 -0.91 18.02 -22.04
N ASP A 73 0.01 17.97 -21.09
CA ASP A 73 1.29 17.29 -21.23
C ASP A 73 1.21 15.85 -20.68
N PRO A 74 1.28 14.82 -21.53
CA PRO A 74 1.21 13.43 -21.09
C PRO A 74 2.32 13.05 -20.10
N VAL A 75 3.51 13.66 -20.20
CA VAL A 75 4.61 13.38 -19.27
C VAL A 75 4.24 13.86 -17.87
N VAL A 76 3.70 15.07 -17.76
CA VAL A 76 3.23 15.63 -16.48
C VAL A 76 2.11 14.76 -15.91
N VAL A 77 1.10 14.43 -16.73
CA VAL A 77 -0.02 13.59 -16.31
C VAL A 77 0.47 12.24 -15.80
N ILE A 78 1.41 11.59 -16.49
CA ILE A 78 1.98 10.31 -16.07
C ILE A 78 2.73 10.47 -14.74
N ASN A 79 3.58 11.49 -14.59
CA ASN A 79 4.35 11.73 -13.36
C ASN A 79 3.47 12.04 -12.15
N GLU A 80 2.34 12.72 -12.36
CA GLU A 80 1.36 13.00 -11.30
C GLU A 80 0.49 11.77 -10.98
N SER A 81 0.20 10.94 -11.99
CA SER A 81 -0.67 9.76 -11.84
C SER A 81 0.06 8.54 -11.28
N LEU A 82 1.35 8.34 -11.61
CA LEU A 82 2.11 7.16 -11.21
C LEU A 82 2.18 6.95 -9.69
N PRO A 83 2.47 7.98 -8.87
CA PRO A 83 2.42 7.84 -7.41
C PRO A 83 1.03 7.44 -6.92
N GLN A 84 -0.02 8.03 -7.47
CA GLN A 84 -1.40 7.77 -7.07
C GLN A 84 -1.82 6.33 -7.41
N VAL A 85 -1.53 5.87 -8.63
CA VAL A 85 -1.79 4.48 -9.04
C VAL A 85 -1.00 3.51 -8.17
N SER A 86 0.26 3.82 -7.86
CA SER A 86 1.09 3.00 -6.97
C SER A 86 0.46 2.89 -5.57
N LEU A 87 -0.01 4.01 -5.00
CA LEU A 87 -0.71 4.00 -3.72
C LEU A 87 -1.99 3.15 -3.76
N ILE A 88 -2.77 3.23 -4.85
CA ILE A 88 -3.98 2.40 -5.02
C ILE A 88 -3.61 0.92 -5.10
N VAL A 89 -2.58 0.55 -5.87
CA VAL A 89 -2.12 -0.83 -5.98
C VAL A 89 -1.69 -1.35 -4.61
N VAL A 90 -0.92 -0.57 -3.85
CA VAL A 90 -0.51 -0.93 -2.49
C VAL A 90 -1.73 -1.07 -1.58
N ALA A 91 -2.71 -0.18 -1.66
CA ALA A 91 -3.95 -0.28 -0.88
C ALA A 91 -4.74 -1.56 -1.19
N ILE A 92 -4.86 -1.92 -2.47
CA ILE A 92 -5.51 -3.17 -2.90
C ILE A 92 -4.74 -4.38 -2.37
N VAL A 93 -3.41 -4.37 -2.45
CA VAL A 93 -2.57 -5.46 -1.90
C VAL A 93 -2.77 -5.57 -0.38
N MET A 94 -2.79 -4.46 0.36
CA MET A 94 -3.06 -4.50 1.80
C MET A 94 -4.45 -5.03 2.12
N MET A 95 -5.46 -4.63 1.34
CA MET A 95 -6.81 -5.13 1.47
C MET A 95 -6.87 -6.65 1.24
N LEU A 96 -6.22 -7.15 0.18
CA LEU A 96 -6.10 -8.57 -0.09
C LEU A 96 -5.34 -9.32 1.01
N LEU A 97 -4.30 -8.71 1.60
CA LEU A 97 -3.58 -9.29 2.74
C LEU A 97 -4.45 -9.35 3.99
N ILE A 98 -5.21 -8.31 4.31
CA ILE A 98 -6.14 -8.33 5.45
C ILE A 98 -7.20 -9.41 5.26
N ILE A 99 -7.81 -9.48 4.07
CA ILE A 99 -8.80 -10.52 3.75
C ILE A 99 -8.15 -11.90 3.75
N GLY A 100 -6.92 -12.05 3.24
CA GLY A 100 -6.22 -13.34 3.21
C GLY A 100 -5.79 -13.82 4.60
N VAL A 101 -5.33 -12.90 5.46
CA VAL A 101 -4.85 -13.20 6.81
C VAL A 101 -6.01 -13.42 7.79
N PHE A 102 -7.06 -12.60 7.70
CA PHE A 102 -8.16 -12.59 8.68
C PHE A 102 -9.50 -13.09 8.13
N GLY A 103 -9.65 -13.22 6.82
CA GLY A 103 -10.92 -13.55 6.16
C GLY A 103 -11.30 -15.02 6.19
N ASN A 104 -10.45 -15.90 6.74
CA ASN A 104 -10.79 -17.30 6.98
C ASN A 104 -10.88 -17.58 8.49
N GLU A 105 -12.10 -17.85 8.96
CA GLU A 105 -12.46 -18.49 10.24
C GLU A 105 -11.49 -18.30 11.42
N ILE A 106 -11.09 -17.06 11.68
CA ILE A 106 -10.40 -16.75 12.92
C ILE A 106 -11.46 -16.69 14.02
N ASP A 107 -11.85 -17.86 14.52
CA ASP A 107 -12.68 -18.02 15.72
C ASP A 107 -11.80 -17.77 16.96
N ILE A 108 -11.23 -16.56 17.07
CA ILE A 108 -10.51 -16.16 18.28
C ILE A 108 -11.57 -15.99 19.37
N ALA A 109 -11.64 -16.97 20.25
CA ALA A 109 -12.49 -17.00 21.44
C ALA A 109 -14.01 -17.03 21.17
N GLY A 110 -14.46 -17.77 20.14
CA GLY A 110 -15.87 -18.14 19.96
C GLY A 110 -16.85 -16.97 19.80
N THR A 111 -16.35 -15.81 19.34
CA THR A 111 -17.16 -14.62 19.09
C THR A 111 -16.87 -14.08 17.70
N SER A 112 -17.91 -13.54 17.05
CA SER A 112 -17.89 -12.96 15.70
C SER A 112 -17.02 -11.69 15.55
N LEU A 113 -16.14 -11.41 16.51
CA LEU A 113 -15.23 -10.27 16.53
C LEU A 113 -14.28 -10.25 15.32
N SER A 114 -13.93 -11.40 14.76
CA SER A 114 -13.04 -11.48 13.59
C SER A 114 -13.61 -10.75 12.35
N GLY A 115 -14.92 -10.88 12.09
CA GLY A 115 -15.54 -10.17 10.96
C GLY A 115 -15.54 -8.65 11.13
N TRP A 116 -15.73 -8.16 12.36
CA TRP A 116 -15.68 -6.72 12.66
C TRP A 116 -14.28 -6.13 12.54
N VAL A 117 -13.24 -6.90 12.89
CA VAL A 117 -11.85 -6.50 12.72
C VAL A 117 -11.51 -6.32 11.24
N VAL A 118 -11.95 -7.24 10.38
CA VAL A 118 -11.76 -7.13 8.92
C VAL A 118 -12.45 -5.88 8.37
N ILE A 119 -13.72 -5.65 8.74
CA ILE A 119 -14.46 -4.46 8.28
C ILE A 119 -13.77 -3.18 8.74
N PHE A 120 -13.35 -3.10 10.01
CA PHE A 120 -12.65 -1.93 10.53
C PHE A 120 -11.31 -1.70 9.81
N ALA A 121 -10.55 -2.77 9.56
CA ALA A 121 -9.29 -2.69 8.84
C ALA A 121 -9.48 -2.26 7.37
N LEU A 122 -10.52 -2.74 6.69
CA LEU A 122 -10.89 -2.29 5.34
C LEU A 122 -11.24 -0.80 5.32
N VAL A 123 -12.09 -0.36 6.26
CA VAL A 123 -12.45 1.05 6.40
C VAL A 123 -11.21 1.90 6.69
N ALA A 124 -10.32 1.45 7.58
CA ALA A 124 -9.08 2.14 7.88
C ALA A 124 -8.17 2.27 6.64
N VAL A 125 -7.99 1.21 5.86
CA VAL A 125 -7.20 1.26 4.62
C VAL A 125 -7.80 2.25 3.62
N VAL A 126 -9.12 2.21 3.40
CA VAL A 126 -9.80 3.16 2.50
C VAL A 126 -9.66 4.59 3.01
N LEU A 127 -9.80 4.83 4.31
CA LEU A 127 -9.64 6.16 4.91
C LEU A 127 -8.22 6.70 4.75
N ILE A 128 -7.21 5.90 5.08
CA ILE A 128 -5.79 6.28 5.01
C ILE A 128 -5.42 6.57 3.55
N PHE A 129 -5.59 5.60 2.65
CA PHE A 129 -5.16 5.76 1.26
C PHE A 129 -6.01 6.77 0.49
N GLY A 130 -7.33 6.81 0.74
CA GLY A 130 -8.21 7.79 0.12
C GLY A 130 -7.89 9.22 0.54
N SER A 131 -7.55 9.45 1.82
CA SER A 131 -7.08 10.75 2.28
C SER A 131 -5.70 11.13 1.70
N ALA A 132 -4.80 10.16 1.55
CA ALA A 132 -3.44 10.39 1.07
C ALA A 132 -3.40 10.84 -0.40
N VAL A 133 -4.33 10.36 -1.23
CA VAL A 133 -4.48 10.81 -2.63
C VAL A 133 -5.44 11.99 -2.80
N GLY A 134 -5.99 12.53 -1.70
CA GLY A 134 -6.88 13.69 -1.72
C GLY A 134 -8.31 13.41 -2.21
N TRP A 135 -8.78 12.17 -2.13
CA TRP A 135 -10.11 11.78 -2.62
C TRP A 135 -11.26 12.38 -1.81
N PHE A 136 -11.01 12.62 -0.52
CA PHE A 136 -11.92 13.28 0.41
C PHE A 136 -11.12 14.05 1.45
N ALA A 137 -11.74 15.10 2.01
CA ALA A 137 -11.23 15.76 3.21
C ALA A 137 -11.72 14.99 4.44
N LEU A 138 -10.82 14.64 5.35
CA LEU A 138 -11.21 14.07 6.64
C LEU A 138 -11.97 15.13 7.46
N PRO A 139 -13.02 14.75 8.19
CA PRO A 139 -13.69 15.69 9.09
C PRO A 139 -12.70 16.19 10.16
N PHE A 140 -12.97 17.36 10.74
CA PHE A 140 -12.05 18.05 11.66
C PHE A 140 -11.48 17.16 12.78
N TRP A 141 -12.28 16.24 13.32
CA TRP A 141 -11.87 15.29 14.35
C TRP A 141 -10.83 14.24 13.92
N LEU A 142 -10.63 14.05 12.61
CA LEU A 142 -9.71 13.12 11.97
C LEU A 142 -8.59 13.88 11.24
N ALA A 143 -8.59 15.22 11.30
CA ALA A 143 -7.57 16.05 10.66
C ALA A 143 -6.15 15.78 11.21
N PHE A 144 -6.04 15.21 12.41
CA PHE A 144 -4.76 14.77 12.98
C PHE A 144 -4.04 13.72 12.12
N LEU A 145 -4.77 12.98 11.27
CA LEU A 145 -4.18 11.99 10.35
C LEU A 145 -3.43 12.60 9.17
N TYR A 146 -3.61 13.91 8.88
CA TYR A 146 -2.85 14.60 7.83
C TYR A 146 -1.47 15.05 8.29
N ASN A 147 -1.21 15.11 9.60
CA ASN A 147 0.06 15.56 10.14
C ASN A 147 0.98 14.33 10.39
N PRO A 148 2.08 14.19 9.65
CA PRO A 148 2.97 13.02 9.76
C PRO A 148 3.57 12.86 11.16
N GLU A 149 3.87 13.97 11.85
CA GLU A 149 4.45 13.96 13.19
C GLU A 149 3.45 13.42 14.23
N LEU A 150 2.19 13.86 14.17
CA LEU A 150 1.11 13.37 15.03
C LEU A 150 0.78 11.91 14.72
N GLN A 151 0.76 11.51 13.46
CA GLN A 151 0.55 10.12 13.07
C GLN A 151 1.65 9.22 13.66
N ALA A 152 2.92 9.61 13.53
CA ALA A 152 4.06 8.88 14.09
C ALA A 152 3.96 8.79 15.63
N LEU A 153 3.59 9.87 16.31
CA LEU A 153 3.41 9.90 17.76
C LEU A 153 2.26 8.97 18.21
N ILE A 154 1.12 8.99 17.52
CA ILE A 154 -0.03 8.14 17.85
C ILE A 154 0.31 6.67 17.63
N VAL A 155 0.96 6.32 16.51
CA VAL A 155 1.42 4.96 16.24
C VAL A 155 2.41 4.51 17.31
N MET A 156 3.34 5.38 17.71
CA MET A 156 4.28 5.10 18.80
C MET A 156 3.53 4.80 20.11
N ILE A 157 2.60 5.67 20.53
CA ILE A 157 1.79 5.47 21.74
C ILE A 157 0.98 4.18 21.67
N LEU A 158 0.39 3.86 20.52
CA LEU A 158 -0.42 2.66 20.33
C LEU A 158 0.45 1.40 20.44
N ILE A 159 1.60 1.37 19.76
CA ILE A 159 2.56 0.27 19.86
C ILE A 159 3.04 0.09 21.31
N PHE A 160 3.41 1.19 21.98
CA PHE A 160 3.78 1.13 23.40
C PHE A 160 2.64 0.63 24.29
N GLY A 161 1.40 1.07 24.04
CA GLY A 161 0.22 0.61 24.77
C GLY A 161 -0.04 -0.88 24.59
N VAL A 162 0.07 -1.39 23.36
CA VAL A 162 -0.04 -2.82 23.05
C VAL A 162 1.07 -3.61 23.73
N ILE A 163 2.31 -3.12 23.71
CA ILE A 163 3.44 -3.74 24.41
C ILE A 163 3.19 -3.81 25.91
N ILE A 164 2.79 -2.69 26.53
CA ILE A 164 2.47 -2.65 27.98
C ILE A 164 1.35 -3.61 28.30
N TRP A 165 0.26 -3.59 27.54
CA TRP A 165 -0.86 -4.51 27.72
C TRP A 165 -0.43 -5.97 27.61
N PHE A 166 0.41 -6.30 26.62
CA PHE A 166 0.92 -7.65 26.43
C PHE A 166 1.83 -8.11 27.58
N ILE A 167 2.69 -7.22 28.09
CA ILE A 167 3.61 -7.50 29.21
C ILE A 167 2.85 -7.62 30.54
N THR A 168 1.86 -6.76 30.77
CA THR A 168 1.09 -6.71 32.03
C THR A 168 -0.01 -7.77 32.10
N LYS A 169 -0.27 -8.49 31.00
CA LYS A 169 -1.27 -9.55 30.97
C LYS A 169 -0.81 -10.72 31.85
N GLU A 170 -1.38 -10.81 33.05
CA GLU A 170 -1.16 -11.95 33.93
C GLU A 170 -1.66 -13.25 33.27
N PRO A 171 -0.91 -14.36 33.41
CA PRO A 171 -1.37 -15.66 32.91
C PRO A 171 -2.66 -16.03 33.64
N LYS A 172 -3.70 -16.39 32.87
CA LYS A 172 -4.95 -16.90 33.45
C LYS A 172 -4.59 -18.14 34.30
N PRO A 173 -5.04 -18.22 35.56
CA PRO A 173 -4.74 -19.38 36.38
C PRO A 173 -5.46 -20.61 35.81
N ASP A 174 -4.68 -21.65 35.48
CA ASP A 174 -5.13 -22.98 35.01
C ASP A 174 -6.00 -23.75 36.04
N ASN A 175 -6.42 -23.11 37.13
CA ASN A 175 -6.83 -23.76 38.37
C ASN A 175 -8.36 -23.89 38.58
N GLU A 176 -9.19 -23.34 37.68
CA GLU A 176 -10.65 -23.48 37.80
C GLU A 176 -11.13 -24.88 37.40
N GLU A 177 -10.51 -25.55 36.42
CA GLU A 177 -10.85 -26.92 36.07
C GLU A 177 -10.35 -27.94 37.11
N ASP A 178 -9.16 -27.71 37.68
CA ASP A 178 -8.57 -28.58 38.69
C ASP A 178 -9.32 -28.51 40.04
N TRP A 179 -9.76 -27.32 40.46
CA TRP A 179 -10.57 -27.16 41.67
C TRP A 179 -11.94 -27.85 41.59
N ILE A 180 -12.58 -27.82 40.41
CA ILE A 180 -13.87 -28.49 40.18
C ILE A 180 -13.69 -30.01 40.18
N ARG A 181 -12.65 -30.53 39.52
CA ARG A 181 -12.33 -31.97 39.51
C ARG A 181 -12.01 -32.50 40.91
N GLU A 182 -11.27 -31.72 41.71
CA GLU A 182 -10.91 -32.11 43.08
C GLU A 182 -12.13 -32.14 44.01
N ARG A 183 -13.06 -31.18 43.88
CA ARG A 183 -14.32 -31.17 44.64
C ARG A 183 -15.25 -32.32 44.27
N ILE A 184 -15.40 -32.60 42.97
CA ILE A 184 -16.23 -33.70 42.49
C ILE A 184 -15.64 -35.05 42.93
N GLY A 185 -14.31 -35.21 42.84
CA GLY A 185 -13.62 -36.41 43.31
C GLY A 185 -13.81 -36.68 44.81
N LYS A 186 -13.84 -35.64 45.64
CA LYS A 186 -14.09 -35.78 47.09
C LYS A 186 -15.54 -36.14 47.44
N ILE A 187 -16.51 -35.72 46.61
CA ILE A 187 -17.94 -36.03 46.81
C ILE A 187 -18.27 -37.47 46.35
N LEU A 188 -17.55 -37.97 45.34
CA LEU A 188 -17.77 -39.30 44.77
C LEU A 188 -17.00 -40.43 45.47
N GLN A 189 -16.15 -40.14 46.47
CA GLN A 189 -15.53 -41.19 47.28
C GLN A 189 -16.53 -41.73 48.31
N PRO A 190 -17.03 -42.99 48.16
CA PRO A 190 -17.91 -43.57 49.16
C PRO A 190 -17.11 -43.80 50.44
N LYS A 191 -17.61 -43.29 51.57
CA LYS A 191 -17.11 -43.64 52.91
C LYS A 191 -17.10 -45.17 53.04
N LYS A 192 -15.94 -45.80 52.93
CA LYS A 192 -15.72 -47.17 53.42
C LYS A 192 -15.87 -47.15 54.94
N LYS A 193 -16.99 -47.68 55.42
CA LYS A 193 -17.13 -48.30 56.74
C LYS A 193 -17.70 -49.69 56.52
#